data_AF-A0A2E1WUW4-F1
#
_entry.id   AF-A0A2E1WUW4-F1
#
_cell.length_a   1.000
_cell.length_b   1.000
_cell.length_c   1.000
_cell.angle_alpha   90.00
_cell.angle_beta   90.00
_cell.angle_gamma   90.00
#
_symmetry.space_group_name_H-M   'P 1'
#
loop_
_entity.id
_entity.type
_entity.pdbx_description
1 polymer ?
#
loop_
_entity_poly.entity_id
_entity_poly.type
_entity_poly.pdbx_seq_one_letter_code
_entity_poly.pdbx_strand_id
1 'polypeptide(L)'
;MAGYQRRTVLSPSDILAKAEELLPEWIGLTRTKTASHTATFSGEEGTVTLTAHRHGPYTNVLVSSDRLRTSRLDYEIQKFLTELPYEPGDVGGRGSGEPS
;
A
#
# COMPACT_ATOMS: atom_id res chain seq x y z
N MET A 1 -13.33 7.53 -7.35
CA MET A 1 -12.47 7.37 -6.15
C MET A 1 -12.37 5.89 -5.85
N ALA A 2 -11.16 5.32 -5.93
CA ALA A 2 -10.92 3.91 -5.66
C ALA A 2 -10.51 3.75 -4.19
N GLY A 3 -11.04 2.73 -3.52
CA GLY A 3 -10.70 2.37 -2.15
C GLY A 3 -10.32 0.90 -2.10
N TYR A 4 -9.13 0.59 -1.57
CA TYR A 4 -8.65 -0.77 -1.36
C TYR A 4 -8.42 -1.01 0.12
N GLN A 5 -8.59 -2.27 0.54
CA GLN A 5 -8.27 -2.72 1.88
C GLN A 5 -7.40 -3.97 1.83
N ARG A 6 -6.39 -4.03 2.68
CA ARG A 6 -5.55 -5.21 2.91
C ARG A 6 -5.34 -5.42 4.41
N ARG A 7 -5.42 -6.67 4.85
CA ARG A 7 -5.00 -7.07 6.19
C ARG A 7 -3.57 -7.61 6.11
N THR A 8 -2.75 -7.26 7.09
CA THR A 8 -1.34 -7.69 7.16
C THR A 8 -0.89 -7.84 8.60
N VAL A 9 0.11 -8.69 8.84
CA VAL A 9 0.77 -8.81 10.15
C VAL A 9 1.64 -7.61 10.50
N LEU A 10 2.12 -6.88 9.49
CA LEU A 10 3.04 -5.76 9.67
C LEU A 10 2.48 -4.67 10.58
N SER A 11 3.36 -3.97 11.30
CA SER A 11 2.95 -2.82 12.11
C SER A 11 2.60 -1.62 11.20
N PRO A 12 1.78 -0.66 11.68
CA PRO A 12 1.50 0.57 10.93
C PRO A 12 2.77 1.28 10.44
N SER A 13 3.82 1.37 11.28
CA SER A 13 5.09 2.01 10.90
C SER A 13 5.81 1.27 9.78
N ASP A 14 5.83 -0.07 9.80
CA ASP A 14 6.50 -0.86 8.76
C ASP A 14 5.79 -0.71 7.42
N ILE A 15 4.46 -0.65 7.43
CA ILE A 15 3.65 -0.43 6.22
C ILE A 15 3.96 0.94 5.60
N LEU A 16 4.01 1.99 6.44
CA LEU A 16 4.32 3.34 5.98
C LEU A 16 5.76 3.46 5.48
N ALA A 17 6.71 2.80 6.13
CA ALA A 17 8.11 2.74 5.69
C ALA A 17 8.23 2.03 4.33
N LYS A 18 7.56 0.88 4.15
CA LYS A 18 7.55 0.16 2.88
C LYS A 18 6.91 0.97 1.75
N ALA A 19 5.86 1.76 2.05
CA ALA A 19 5.26 2.67 1.08
C ALA A 19 6.23 3.81 0.68
N GLU A 20 6.99 4.33 1.64
CA GLU A 20 7.99 5.37 1.40
C GLU A 20 9.20 4.88 0.61
N GLU A 21 9.50 3.58 0.66
CA GLU A 21 10.51 2.94 -0.19
C GLU A 21 9.99 2.69 -1.61
N LEU A 22 8.85 2.02 -1.75
CA LEU A 22 8.40 1.47 -3.04
C LEU A 22 7.65 2.47 -3.92
N LEU A 23 6.83 3.36 -3.36
CA LEU A 23 5.99 4.26 -4.16
C LEU A 23 6.81 5.31 -4.96
N PRO A 24 7.89 5.90 -4.42
CA PRO A 24 8.76 6.76 -5.21
C PRO A 24 9.43 6.00 -6.35
N GLU A 25 9.94 4.79 -6.10
CA GLU A 25 10.64 4.00 -7.11
C GLU A 25 9.71 3.56 -8.25
N TRP A 26 8.50 3.10 -7.92
CA TRP A 26 7.60 2.50 -8.92
C TRP A 26 6.80 3.52 -9.72
N ILE A 27 6.39 4.60 -9.08
CA ILE A 27 5.43 5.55 -9.67
C ILE A 27 5.72 7.02 -9.34
N GLY A 28 6.89 7.33 -8.78
CA GLY A 28 7.32 8.71 -8.54
C GLY A 28 6.48 9.47 -7.52
N LEU A 29 5.72 8.77 -6.67
CA LEU A 29 4.97 9.43 -5.61
C LEU A 29 5.87 9.63 -4.39
N THR A 30 5.90 10.86 -3.88
CA THR A 30 6.67 11.21 -2.69
C THR A 30 5.74 11.51 -1.53
N ARG A 31 6.17 11.22 -0.31
CA ARG A 31 5.37 11.50 0.89
C ARG A 31 5.23 13.00 1.08
N THR A 32 4.01 13.50 1.10
CA THR A 32 3.69 14.92 1.28
C THR A 32 3.15 15.23 2.68
N LYS A 33 2.51 14.26 3.34
CA LYS A 33 2.00 14.39 4.71
C LYS A 33 2.17 13.07 5.46
N THR A 34 2.41 13.16 6.76
CA THR A 34 2.53 11.99 7.64
C THR A 34 1.89 12.25 9.00
N ALA A 35 1.30 11.21 9.55
CA ALA A 35 0.80 11.08 10.91
C ALA A 35 1.14 9.67 11.42
N SER A 36 0.88 9.38 12.69
CA SER A 36 1.25 8.10 13.33
C SER A 36 0.72 6.84 12.65
N HIS A 37 -0.40 6.94 11.93
CA HIS A 37 -1.06 5.82 11.26
C HIS A 37 -1.56 6.16 9.85
N THR A 38 -1.16 7.29 9.29
CA THR A 38 -1.64 7.75 7.98
C THR A 38 -0.51 8.46 7.25
N ALA A 39 -0.40 8.25 5.95
CA ALA A 39 0.48 9.02 5.09
C ALA A 39 -0.19 9.33 3.76
N THR A 40 0.11 10.51 3.22
CA THR A 40 -0.31 10.94 1.89
C THR A 40 0.91 11.01 0.99
N PHE A 41 0.78 10.46 -0.20
CA PHE A 41 1.81 10.46 -1.24
C PHE A 41 1.24 11.11 -2.50
N SER A 42 2.04 11.98 -3.13
CA SER A 42 1.62 12.70 -4.33
C SER A 42 2.74 12.77 -5.36
N GLY A 43 2.36 12.89 -6.63
CA GLY A 43 3.24 13.05 -7.79
C GLY A 43 2.41 13.27 -9.04
N GLU A 44 3.03 13.20 -10.22
CA GLU A 44 2.35 13.43 -11.50
C GLU A 44 1.20 12.43 -11.75
N GLU A 45 1.37 11.20 -11.26
CA GLU A 45 0.41 10.11 -11.40
C GLU A 45 -0.83 10.27 -10.50
N GLY A 46 -0.82 11.20 -9.54
CA GLY A 46 -1.96 11.54 -8.69
C GLY A 46 -1.62 11.56 -7.21
N THR A 47 -2.65 11.41 -6.37
CA THR A 47 -2.51 11.39 -4.91
C THR A 47 -3.12 10.13 -4.32
N VAL A 48 -2.39 9.55 -3.37
CA VAL A 48 -2.85 8.41 -2.57
C VAL A 48 -2.78 8.75 -1.09
N THR A 49 -3.76 8.29 -0.32
CA THR A 49 -3.72 8.31 1.15
C THR A 49 -3.78 6.88 1.66
N LEU A 50 -2.77 6.49 2.44
CA LEU A 50 -2.72 5.24 3.17
C LEU A 50 -3.07 5.49 4.63
N THR A 51 -3.92 4.65 5.19
CA THR A 51 -4.25 4.63 6.61
C THR A 51 -4.11 3.21 7.15
N ALA A 52 -3.35 3.04 8.22
CA ALA A 52 -3.00 1.75 8.80
C ALA A 52 -3.48 1.66 10.26
N HIS A 53 -4.55 0.92 10.50
CA HIS A 53 -5.12 0.76 11.84
C HIS A 53 -4.87 -0.63 12.41
N ARG A 54 -4.36 -0.69 13.64
CA ARG A 54 -4.14 -1.96 14.33
C ARG A 54 -5.47 -2.54 14.83
N HIS A 55 -5.71 -3.81 14.52
CA HIS A 55 -6.85 -4.60 14.98
C HIS A 55 -6.35 -5.96 15.49
N GLY A 56 -6.04 -6.01 16.79
CA GLY A 56 -5.47 -7.19 17.43
C GLY A 56 -4.12 -7.59 16.81
N PRO A 57 -3.94 -8.85 16.39
CA PRO A 57 -2.67 -9.33 15.84
C PRO A 57 -2.40 -8.88 14.40
N TYR A 58 -3.28 -8.08 13.79
CA TYR A 58 -3.10 -7.60 12.41
C TYR A 58 -3.33 -6.09 12.31
N THR A 59 -2.88 -5.54 11.20
CA THR A 59 -3.15 -4.17 10.77
C THR A 59 -4.05 -4.19 9.55
N ASN A 60 -5.11 -3.38 9.56
CA ASN A 60 -5.91 -3.08 8.38
C ASN A 60 -5.33 -1.85 7.69
N VAL A 61 -4.97 -2.01 6.42
CA VAL A 61 -4.47 -0.95 5.56
C VAL A 61 -5.59 -0.55 4.62
N LEU A 62 -6.00 0.70 4.70
CA LEU A 62 -6.95 1.32 3.78
C LEU A 62 -6.19 2.27 2.87
N VAL A 63 -6.44 2.17 1.57
CA VAL A 63 -5.82 3.05 0.58
C VAL A 63 -6.91 3.71 -0.25
N SER A 64 -6.83 5.03 -0.39
CA SER A 64 -7.72 5.82 -1.23
C SER A 64 -6.93 6.64 -2.23
N SER A 65 -7.38 6.67 -3.49
CA SER A 65 -6.76 7.46 -4.56
C SER A 65 -7.76 8.39 -5.26
N ASP A 66 -7.24 9.48 -5.82
CA ASP A 66 -7.98 10.45 -6.63
C ASP A 66 -8.11 10.04 -8.12
N ARG A 67 -7.52 8.92 -8.51
CA ARG A 67 -7.55 8.41 -9.89
C ARG A 67 -8.62 7.32 -10.11
N LEU A 68 -8.82 6.99 -11.38
CA LEU A 68 -9.73 5.93 -11.84
C LEU A 68 -9.13 4.54 -11.58
N ARG A 69 -10.01 3.53 -11.50
CA ARG A 69 -9.63 2.12 -11.24
C ARG A 69 -8.84 1.43 -12.36
N THR A 70 -8.68 2.13 -13.49
CA THR A 70 -7.92 1.67 -14.65
C THR A 70 -6.64 2.47 -14.84
N SER A 71 -6.34 3.41 -13.93
CA SER A 71 -5.13 4.22 -13.99
C SER A 71 -3.89 3.40 -13.62
N ARG A 72 -2.72 3.86 -14.07
CA ARG A 72 -1.43 3.30 -13.63
C ARG A 72 -1.28 3.37 -12.10
N LEU A 73 -1.73 4.47 -11.49
CA LEU A 73 -1.77 4.62 -10.04
C LEU A 73 -2.52 3.48 -9.36
N ASP A 74 -3.71 3.15 -9.86
CA ASP A 74 -4.52 2.08 -9.29
C ASP A 74 -3.80 0.73 -9.34
N TYR A 75 -3.19 0.40 -10.48
CA TYR A 75 -2.44 -0.84 -10.65
C TYR A 75 -1.23 -0.94 -9.71
N GLU A 76 -0.42 0.11 -9.60
CA GLU A 76 0.75 0.11 -8.71
C GLU A 76 0.36 0.07 -7.23
N ILE A 77 -0.78 0.66 -6.86
CA ILE A 77 -1.30 0.56 -5.49
C ILE A 77 -1.79 -0.85 -5.17
N GLN A 78 -2.51 -1.49 -6.09
CA GLN A 78 -2.88 -2.90 -5.90
C GLN A 78 -1.64 -3.78 -5.78
N LYS A 79 -0.63 -3.57 -6.62
CA LYS A 79 0.67 -4.25 -6.53
C LYS A 79 1.34 -4.00 -5.17
N PHE A 80 1.40 -2.76 -4.70
CA PHE A 80 1.94 -2.45 -3.37
C PHE A 80 1.20 -3.21 -2.26
N LEU A 81 -0.12 -3.34 -2.33
CA LEU A 81 -0.87 -4.10 -1.33
C LEU A 81 -0.56 -5.60 -1.35
N THR A 82 -0.16 -6.15 -2.50
CA THR A 82 0.31 -7.55 -2.57
C THR A 82 1.66 -7.76 -1.89
N GLU A 83 2.50 -6.72 -1.83
CA GLU A 83 3.78 -6.73 -1.11
C GLU A 83 3.65 -6.77 0.42
N LEU A 84 2.42 -6.66 0.95
CA LEU A 84 2.13 -6.74 2.37
C LEU A 84 1.78 -8.20 2.72
N PRO A 85 2.61 -8.90 3.52
CA PRO A 85 2.38 -10.29 3.92
C PRO A 85 1.10 -10.40 4.75
N TYR A 86 0.33 -11.47 4.55
CA TYR A 86 -0.89 -11.68 5.33
C TYR A 86 -0.56 -12.30 6.69
N GLU A 87 0.27 -13.34 6.71
CA GLU A 87 0.75 -14.07 7.90
C GLU A 87 2.28 -13.94 8.10
N PRO A 88 2.82 -14.30 9.28
CA PRO A 88 4.27 -14.41 9.47
C PRO A 88 4.83 -15.54 8.61
N GLY A 89 5.92 -15.26 7.88
CA GLY A 89 6.54 -16.22 6.97
C GLY A 89 6.04 -16.12 5.52
N ASP A 90 4.97 -15.37 5.26
CA ASP A 90 4.61 -14.99 3.90
C ASP A 90 5.70 -14.08 3.31
N VAL A 91 6.14 -14.38 2.10
CA VAL A 91 7.14 -13.57 1.39
C VAL A 91 6.55 -12.21 0.96
N GLY A 92 5.22 -12.13 0.82
CA GLY A 92 4.57 -11.01 0.13
C GLY A 92 4.89 -11.00 -1.36
N GLY A 93 4.24 -10.10 -2.09
CA GLY A 93 4.44 -9.91 -3.53
C GLY A 93 3.61 -10.85 -4.39
N ARG A 94 3.89 -10.85 -5.69
CA ARG A 94 3.13 -11.65 -6.67
C ARG A 94 3.51 -13.12 -6.54
N GLY A 95 2.50 -13.99 -6.55
CA GLY A 95 2.73 -15.42 -6.77
C GLY A 95 3.42 -15.66 -8.12
N SER A 96 4.12 -16.79 -8.26
CA SER A 96 4.83 -17.16 -9.49
C SER A 96 3.92 -17.23 -10.72
N GLY A 97 2.61 -17.39 -10.51
CA GLY A 97 1.64 -17.61 -11.60
C GLY A 97 1.76 -18.99 -12.23
N GLU A 98 2.68 -19.82 -11.75
CA GLU A 98 2.79 -21.21 -12.17
C GLU A 98 1.75 -22.05 -11.42
N PRO A 99 0.96 -22.87 -12.13
CA PRO A 99 0.06 -23.80 -11.48
C PRO A 99 0.88 -24.88 -10.74
N SER A 100 0.55 -25.09 -9.47
CA SER A 100 1.02 -26.21 -8.64
C SER A 100 0.20 -27.46 -8.86
#